data_AF-A0A7S1TAU3-F1
#
_entry.id   AF-A0A7S1TAU3-F1
#
_cell.length_a   1.000
_cell.length_b   1.000
_cell.length_c   1.000
_cell.angle_alpha   90.00
_cell.angle_beta   90.00
_cell.angle_gamma   90.00
#
_symmetry.space_group_name_H-M   'P 1'
#
loop_
_entity.id
_entity.type
_entity.pdbx_description
1 polymer ?
#
loop_
_entity_poly.entity_id
_entity_poly.type
_entity_poly.pdbx_seq_one_letter_code
_entity_poly.pdbx_strand_id
1 'polypeptide(L)'
;GDSCLVLPMQSRRNEISVMMLAFVDVVGFRIDSPISVRRVNGSVGRCCRRKVRVGAALKSESEEGFRGLGWESAGTWAAWVGLVSVAAFSTLPSGGPGIFMDVVTGGMQNTWEPPGVNPIFYAVFNGLGALACINVALLVPAARTRWGPFVAASLGSLILGFHVLGPFLAIRTRLGRPWTDKDEEFLKTNPLVRYSESLAFTVPLLLYAVFIYMVALGLPGNLVRWEIIDAIGFAEWIDFKRLLQSEKLALITTIDFILMHITSCSLVWEDLTRRGDPSKSSIDKAIVLLSLVCPVLGPSLYLIARNSLVKRE
;
A
#
# COMPACT_ATOMS: atom_id res chain seq x y z
N GLY A 1 14.63 -61.06 3.27
CA GLY A 1 13.86 -60.55 4.41
C GLY A 1 13.82 -59.07 4.22
N ASP A 2 12.88 -58.62 3.40
CA ASP A 2 12.78 -57.25 2.92
C ASP A 2 11.34 -56.80 3.14
N SER A 3 11.15 -55.81 3.99
CA SER A 3 9.87 -55.14 4.17
C SER A 3 10.05 -53.66 3.83
N CYS A 4 9.64 -53.31 2.61
CA CYS A 4 9.38 -51.95 2.19
C CYS A 4 8.30 -51.32 3.08
N LEU A 5 8.63 -50.17 3.68
CA LEU A 5 7.66 -49.33 4.38
C LEU A 5 7.17 -48.24 3.42
N VAL A 6 5.94 -48.41 2.93
CA VAL A 6 5.23 -47.42 2.13
C VAL A 6 4.66 -46.37 3.08
N LEU A 7 5.13 -45.12 2.99
CA LEU A 7 4.52 -43.97 3.65
C LEU A 7 3.46 -43.34 2.72
N PRO A 8 2.27 -42.96 3.23
CA PRO A 8 1.26 -42.32 2.41
C PRO A 8 1.64 -40.85 2.15
N MET A 9 1.83 -40.49 0.88
CA MET A 9 1.75 -39.11 0.42
C MET A 9 0.30 -38.66 0.44
N GLN A 10 -0.11 -37.90 1.46
CA GLN A 10 -1.42 -37.26 1.47
C GLN A 10 -1.29 -35.76 1.77
N SER A 11 -1.52 -34.98 0.72
CA SER A 11 -2.08 -33.62 0.70
C SER A 11 -1.35 -32.47 1.42
N ARG A 12 -0.20 -32.01 0.87
CA ARG A 12 0.42 -30.70 1.20
C ARG A 12 0.04 -29.53 0.25
N ARG A 13 -0.98 -29.68 -0.61
CA ARG A 13 -1.35 -28.65 -1.62
C ARG A 13 -2.51 -27.73 -1.23
N ASN A 14 -3.14 -27.93 -0.08
CA ASN A 14 -4.39 -27.25 0.24
C ASN A 14 -4.24 -26.03 1.18
N GLU A 15 -3.12 -25.85 1.87
CA GLU A 15 -3.03 -24.86 2.97
C GLU A 15 -2.67 -23.44 2.51
N ILE A 16 -1.82 -23.28 1.50
CA ILE A 16 -1.53 -21.95 0.91
C ILE A 16 -2.74 -21.44 0.10
N SER A 17 -3.56 -22.36 -0.40
CA SER A 17 -4.73 -22.04 -1.22
C SER A 17 -5.84 -21.39 -0.41
N VAL A 18 -6.06 -21.76 0.85
CA VAL A 18 -7.18 -21.23 1.66
C VAL A 18 -6.97 -19.77 2.05
N MET A 19 -5.73 -19.37 2.36
CA MET A 19 -5.42 -17.99 2.74
C MET A 19 -5.38 -17.04 1.52
N MET A 20 -4.91 -17.53 0.36
CA MET A 20 -5.05 -16.80 -0.92
C MET A 20 -6.51 -16.72 -1.37
N LEU A 21 -7.31 -17.78 -1.21
CA LEU A 21 -8.73 -17.78 -1.56
C LEU A 21 -9.54 -16.84 -0.67
N ALA A 22 -9.24 -16.72 0.63
CA ALA A 22 -9.89 -15.76 1.51
C ALA A 22 -9.60 -14.30 1.11
N PHE A 23 -8.40 -14.01 0.58
CA PHE A 23 -8.04 -12.68 0.07
C PHE A 23 -8.70 -12.42 -1.30
N VAL A 24 -8.78 -13.43 -2.18
CA VAL A 24 -9.46 -13.33 -3.48
C VAL A 24 -10.99 -13.21 -3.34
N ASP A 25 -11.60 -13.89 -2.36
CA ASP A 25 -13.03 -13.78 -2.05
C ASP A 25 -13.42 -12.39 -1.52
N VAL A 26 -12.51 -11.71 -0.81
CA VAL A 26 -12.71 -10.32 -0.37
C VAL A 26 -12.55 -9.32 -1.53
N VAL A 27 -11.73 -9.64 -2.54
CA VAL A 27 -11.32 -8.69 -3.60
C VAL A 27 -12.06 -8.89 -4.94
N GLY A 28 -12.78 -9.99 -5.15
CA GLY A 28 -13.72 -10.15 -6.27
C GLY A 28 -13.13 -9.94 -7.68
N PHE A 29 -11.83 -10.19 -7.87
CA PHE A 29 -11.11 -9.83 -9.09
C PHE A 29 -11.14 -10.98 -10.12
N ARG A 30 -12.04 -10.90 -11.11
CA ARG A 30 -12.03 -11.76 -12.32
C ARG A 30 -11.55 -10.91 -13.50
N ILE A 31 -10.30 -11.06 -13.92
CA ILE A 31 -9.76 -10.36 -15.09
C ILE A 31 -9.88 -11.27 -16.31
N ASP A 32 -10.96 -11.10 -17.08
CA ASP A 32 -11.06 -11.58 -18.45
C ASP A 32 -10.92 -10.38 -19.40
N SER A 33 -9.75 -10.21 -20.02
CA SER A 33 -9.67 -9.66 -21.38
C SER A 33 -8.25 -9.75 -21.98
N PRO A 34 -8.14 -10.09 -23.28
CA PRO A 34 -6.88 -10.02 -24.02
C PRO A 34 -6.75 -8.67 -24.74
N ILE A 35 -5.70 -7.90 -24.47
CA ILE A 35 -5.45 -6.66 -25.20
C ILE A 35 -4.40 -6.91 -26.29
N SER A 36 -4.87 -6.85 -27.54
CA SER A 36 -4.10 -6.94 -28.78
C SER A 36 -3.21 -5.71 -28.99
N VAL A 37 -1.94 -5.93 -29.33
CA VAL A 37 -0.97 -4.88 -29.67
C VAL A 37 -1.06 -4.55 -31.16
N ARG A 38 -1.46 -3.33 -31.51
CA ARG A 38 -1.35 -2.77 -32.88
C ARG A 38 -0.08 -1.94 -32.99
N ARG A 39 0.82 -2.34 -33.89
CA ARG A 39 2.00 -1.56 -34.33
C ARG A 39 1.56 -0.39 -35.19
N VAL A 40 2.10 0.80 -34.95
CA VAL A 40 2.14 1.89 -35.95
C VAL A 40 3.57 2.41 -36.03
N ASN A 41 4.17 2.24 -37.21
CA ASN A 41 5.43 2.85 -37.63
C ASN A 41 5.18 4.31 -38.05
N GLY A 42 6.14 5.21 -37.76
CA GLY A 42 6.14 6.56 -38.32
C GLY A 42 7.41 7.32 -37.96
N SER A 43 8.18 7.67 -38.98
CA SER A 43 9.56 8.16 -38.96
C SER A 43 9.71 9.69 -39.07
N VAL A 44 10.79 10.22 -38.46
CA VAL A 44 11.65 11.34 -38.90
C VAL A 44 11.16 12.80 -38.79
N GLY A 45 11.94 13.62 -38.06
CA GLY A 45 12.52 14.85 -38.65
C GLY A 45 12.41 16.20 -37.90
N ARG A 46 13.61 16.76 -37.60
CA ARG A 46 14.03 18.19 -37.60
C ARG A 46 13.86 19.10 -36.36
N CYS A 47 15.01 19.30 -35.71
CA CYS A 47 15.75 20.54 -35.43
C CYS A 47 15.06 21.93 -35.40
N CYS A 48 15.31 22.65 -34.29
CA CYS A 48 15.43 24.11 -34.09
C CYS A 48 14.21 25.05 -34.21
N ARG A 49 13.74 25.55 -33.06
CA ARG A 49 13.70 27.01 -32.76
C ARG A 49 13.35 27.29 -31.29
N ARG A 50 14.33 27.83 -30.56
CA ARG A 50 14.16 28.49 -29.25
C ARG A 50 13.41 29.81 -29.46
N LYS A 51 12.22 29.96 -28.89
CA LYS A 51 11.64 31.27 -28.57
C LYS A 51 10.98 31.19 -27.20
N VAL A 52 11.54 31.98 -26.29
CA VAL A 52 11.11 32.22 -24.92
C VAL A 52 9.60 32.53 -24.90
N ARG A 53 8.82 31.69 -24.23
CA ARG A 53 7.40 31.92 -23.97
C ARG A 53 7.06 31.44 -22.55
N VAL A 54 7.63 32.12 -21.56
CA VAL A 54 7.48 31.80 -20.12
C VAL A 54 6.02 31.94 -19.65
N GLY A 55 5.20 32.76 -20.31
CA GLY A 55 3.78 32.95 -19.96
C GLY A 55 2.80 31.90 -20.53
N ALA A 56 3.19 31.12 -21.55
CA ALA A 56 2.29 30.13 -22.16
C ALA A 56 2.43 28.74 -21.52
N ALA A 57 3.62 28.39 -21.02
CA ALA A 57 3.88 27.11 -20.37
C ALA A 57 3.14 26.97 -19.03
N LEU A 58 3.00 28.06 -18.27
CA LEU A 58 2.25 28.06 -17.00
C LEU A 58 0.73 27.94 -17.22
N LYS A 59 0.22 28.44 -18.36
CA LYS A 59 -1.20 28.33 -18.70
C LYS A 59 -1.55 26.96 -19.30
N SER A 60 -0.62 26.33 -20.04
CA SER A 60 -0.82 24.98 -20.57
C SER A 60 -0.69 23.88 -19.51
N GLU A 61 0.23 24.01 -18.52
CA GLU A 61 0.32 23.04 -17.41
C GLU A 61 -0.92 23.10 -16.48
N SER A 62 -1.58 24.25 -16.41
CA SER A 62 -2.83 24.44 -15.66
C SER A 62 -4.04 23.79 -16.35
N GLU A 63 -4.16 23.93 -17.67
CA GLU A 63 -5.30 23.39 -18.44
C GLU A 63 -5.19 21.87 -18.72
N GLU A 64 -3.97 21.31 -18.82
CA GLU A 64 -3.78 19.85 -18.91
C GLU A 64 -4.07 19.14 -17.58
N GLY A 65 -3.95 19.84 -16.44
CA GLY A 65 -4.24 19.30 -15.12
C GLY A 65 -5.73 18.98 -14.87
N PHE A 66 -6.66 19.55 -15.67
CA PHE A 66 -8.10 19.36 -15.50
C PHE A 66 -8.75 18.44 -16.55
N ARG A 67 -8.05 18.13 -17.66
CA ARG A 67 -8.55 17.25 -18.74
C ARG A 67 -8.33 15.75 -18.49
N GLY A 68 -7.79 15.38 -17.33
CA GLY A 68 -7.42 14.02 -16.98
C GLY A 68 -8.28 13.38 -15.90
N LEU A 69 -9.60 13.61 -15.87
CA LEU A 69 -10.50 12.78 -15.04
C LEU A 69 -10.65 11.39 -15.69
N GLY A 70 -9.54 10.67 -15.79
CA GLY A 70 -9.52 9.29 -16.24
C GLY A 70 -10.30 8.41 -15.25
N TRP A 71 -10.67 7.22 -15.72
CA TRP A 71 -11.34 6.18 -14.93
C TRP A 71 -10.66 5.90 -13.57
N GLU A 72 -9.35 6.13 -13.47
CA GLU A 72 -8.56 5.99 -12.25
C GLU A 72 -8.89 7.05 -11.16
N SER A 73 -9.13 8.30 -11.55
CA SER A 73 -9.57 9.35 -10.64
C SER A 73 -11.00 9.09 -10.16
N ALA A 74 -11.87 8.64 -11.07
CA ALA A 74 -13.24 8.23 -10.73
C ALA A 74 -13.25 7.06 -9.72
N GLY A 75 -12.38 6.06 -9.89
CA GLY A 75 -12.24 4.96 -8.94
C GLY A 75 -11.79 5.42 -7.55
N THR A 76 -10.87 6.39 -7.49
CA THR A 76 -10.38 6.96 -6.22
C THR A 76 -11.49 7.77 -5.52
N TRP A 77 -12.24 8.58 -6.27
CA TRP A 77 -13.42 9.28 -5.75
C TRP A 77 -14.49 8.32 -5.25
N ALA A 78 -14.80 7.27 -6.01
CA ALA A 78 -15.78 6.26 -5.61
C ALA A 78 -15.36 5.56 -4.31
N ALA A 79 -14.08 5.18 -4.19
CA ALA A 79 -13.54 4.58 -2.97
C ALA A 79 -13.64 5.53 -1.77
N TRP A 80 -13.32 6.81 -1.95
CA TRP A 80 -13.39 7.80 -0.88
C TRP A 80 -14.84 8.09 -0.46
N VAL A 81 -15.75 8.30 -1.41
CA VAL A 81 -17.17 8.49 -1.14
C VAL A 81 -17.75 7.25 -0.46
N GLY A 82 -17.34 6.04 -0.88
CA GLY A 82 -17.73 4.78 -0.23
C GLY A 82 -17.28 4.72 1.23
N LEU A 83 -16.01 5.04 1.51
CA LEU A 83 -15.47 5.09 2.87
C LEU A 83 -16.23 6.11 3.74
N VAL A 84 -16.41 7.33 3.25
CA VAL A 84 -17.17 8.39 3.95
C VAL A 84 -18.63 7.98 4.15
N SER A 85 -19.24 7.29 3.18
CA SER A 85 -20.62 6.81 3.30
C SER A 85 -20.75 5.74 4.38
N VAL A 86 -19.81 4.79 4.47
CA VAL A 86 -19.77 3.82 5.57
C VAL A 86 -19.59 4.55 6.91
N ALA A 87 -18.67 5.52 6.96
CA ALA A 87 -18.44 6.30 8.17
C ALA A 87 -19.66 7.16 8.58
N ALA A 88 -20.42 7.71 7.63
CA ALA A 88 -21.58 8.54 7.92
C ALA A 88 -22.84 7.73 8.24
N PHE A 89 -23.11 6.66 7.47
CA PHE A 89 -24.40 5.98 7.47
C PHE A 89 -24.39 4.59 8.12
N SER A 90 -23.24 4.07 8.56
CA SER A 90 -23.20 2.84 9.36
C SER A 90 -24.03 3.00 10.63
N THR A 91 -24.98 2.08 10.83
CA THR A 91 -25.83 1.95 12.01
C THR A 91 -25.16 1.20 13.16
N LEU A 92 -23.94 0.70 12.95
CA LEU A 92 -23.17 0.07 14.02
C LEU A 92 -22.95 1.07 15.17
N PRO A 93 -22.95 0.61 16.43
CA PRO A 93 -22.49 1.39 17.56
C PRO A 93 -21.17 2.04 17.19
N SER A 94 -21.04 3.34 17.46
CA SER A 94 -19.86 4.10 17.06
C SER A 94 -18.57 3.54 17.63
N GLY A 95 -18.65 2.68 18.66
CA GLY A 95 -17.53 2.33 19.51
C GLY A 95 -17.06 3.63 20.14
N GLY A 96 -17.47 3.89 21.39
CA GLY A 96 -16.94 5.07 22.08
C GLY A 96 -15.40 5.07 22.09
N PRO A 97 -14.76 6.12 22.63
CA PRO A 97 -13.31 6.20 22.80
C PRO A 97 -12.65 4.94 23.40
N GLY A 98 -13.42 4.06 24.06
CA GLY A 98 -13.02 2.76 24.60
C GLY A 98 -12.12 1.93 23.68
N ILE A 99 -12.56 1.52 22.48
CA ILE A 99 -11.76 0.59 21.64
C ILE A 99 -10.43 1.22 21.20
N PHE A 100 -10.46 2.49 20.81
CA PHE A 100 -9.23 3.20 20.49
C PHE A 100 -8.30 3.27 21.70
N MET A 101 -8.86 3.59 22.88
CA MET A 101 -8.09 3.62 24.12
C MET A 101 -7.59 2.23 24.52
N ASP A 102 -8.33 1.16 24.26
CA ASP A 102 -7.92 -0.21 24.55
C ASP A 102 -6.75 -0.62 23.64
N VAL A 103 -6.79 -0.27 22.35
CA VAL A 103 -5.67 -0.46 21.42
C VAL A 103 -4.42 0.30 21.88
N VAL A 104 -4.57 1.58 22.25
CA VAL A 104 -3.45 2.43 22.66
C VAL A 104 -2.88 1.98 24.01
N THR A 105 -3.74 1.86 25.02
CA THR A 105 -3.33 1.50 26.39
C THR A 105 -2.87 0.04 26.48
N GLY A 106 -3.56 -0.87 25.80
CA GLY A 106 -3.16 -2.27 25.68
C GLY A 106 -1.80 -2.43 25.02
N GLY A 107 -1.54 -1.70 23.92
CA GLY A 107 -0.24 -1.68 23.26
C GLY A 107 0.90 -1.09 24.12
N MET A 108 0.58 -0.13 25.01
CA MET A 108 1.53 0.42 25.97
C MET A 108 1.84 -0.56 27.12
N GLN A 109 0.88 -1.41 27.50
CA GLN A 109 1.07 -2.42 28.54
C GLN A 109 1.85 -3.62 28.01
N ASN A 110 1.47 -4.13 26.84
CA ASN A 110 2.18 -5.20 26.16
C ASN A 110 2.02 -5.05 24.64
N THR A 111 3.12 -4.70 23.97
CA THR A 111 3.14 -4.47 22.53
C THR A 111 2.99 -5.77 21.72
N TRP A 112 3.33 -6.92 22.32
CA TRP A 112 3.28 -8.22 21.65
C TRP A 112 1.92 -8.90 21.78
N GLU A 113 1.27 -8.74 22.94
CA GLU A 113 -0.05 -9.29 23.26
C GLU A 113 -0.86 -8.24 24.05
N PRO A 114 -1.48 -7.26 23.35
CA PRO A 114 -2.24 -6.21 24.00
C PRO A 114 -3.48 -6.80 24.69
N PRO A 115 -3.63 -6.66 26.02
CA PRO A 115 -4.74 -7.25 26.74
C PRO A 115 -6.07 -6.61 26.32
N GLY A 116 -7.09 -7.44 26.08
CA GLY A 116 -8.44 -6.98 25.72
C GLY A 116 -8.59 -6.49 24.27
N VAL A 117 -7.56 -6.63 23.44
CA VAL A 117 -7.58 -6.21 22.03
C VAL A 117 -7.32 -7.42 21.15
N ASN A 118 -8.17 -7.62 20.14
CA ASN A 118 -7.93 -8.66 19.14
C ASN A 118 -6.61 -8.38 18.38
N PRO A 119 -5.67 -9.35 18.31
CA PRO A 119 -4.35 -9.15 17.72
C PRO A 119 -4.38 -8.78 16.24
N ILE A 120 -5.36 -9.31 15.49
CA ILE A 120 -5.52 -9.00 14.06
C ILE A 120 -5.96 -7.54 13.89
N PHE A 121 -6.91 -7.07 14.69
CA PHE A 121 -7.31 -5.66 14.67
C PHE A 121 -6.16 -4.74 15.08
N TYR A 122 -5.41 -5.10 16.12
CA TYR A 122 -4.23 -4.35 16.54
C TYR A 122 -3.19 -4.25 15.40
N ALA A 123 -2.96 -5.34 14.68
CA ALA A 123 -2.08 -5.38 13.52
C ALA A 123 -2.57 -4.50 12.36
N VAL A 124 -3.87 -4.54 12.04
CA VAL A 124 -4.50 -3.67 11.03
C VAL A 124 -4.36 -2.19 11.41
N PHE A 125 -4.65 -1.85 12.66
CA PHE A 125 -4.58 -0.48 13.17
C PHE A 125 -3.15 0.08 13.10
N ASN A 126 -2.16 -0.69 13.54
CA ASN A 126 -0.74 -0.32 13.45
C ASN A 126 -0.24 -0.29 11.99
N GLY A 127 -0.76 -1.18 11.16
CA GLY A 127 -0.46 -1.26 9.73
C GLY A 127 -0.86 -0.02 8.95
N LEU A 128 -1.89 0.74 9.39
CA LEU A 128 -2.26 2.01 8.77
C LEU A 128 -1.13 3.03 8.83
N GLY A 129 -0.49 3.19 9.99
CA GLY A 129 0.66 4.09 10.15
C GLY A 129 1.82 3.69 9.25
N ALA A 130 2.08 2.37 9.14
CA ALA A 130 3.10 1.84 8.23
C ALA A 130 2.78 2.15 6.76
N LEU A 131 1.55 1.88 6.31
CA LEU A 131 1.11 2.15 4.94
C LEU A 131 1.13 3.64 4.61
N ALA A 132 0.77 4.50 5.56
CA ALA A 132 0.91 5.94 5.39
C ALA A 132 2.37 6.33 5.14
N CYS A 133 3.32 5.88 5.98
CA CYS A 133 4.74 6.11 5.76
C CYS A 133 5.27 5.56 4.42
N ILE A 134 4.82 4.38 4.01
CA ILE A 134 5.16 3.77 2.71
C ILE A 134 4.63 4.66 1.57
N ASN A 135 3.36 5.05 1.63
CA ASN A 135 2.73 5.91 0.63
C ASN A 135 3.43 7.27 0.54
N VAL A 136 3.89 7.82 1.67
CA VAL A 136 4.77 9.00 1.69
C VAL A 136 6.05 8.72 0.91
N ALA A 137 6.81 7.66 1.20
CA ALA A 137 8.04 7.35 0.47
C ALA A 137 7.87 7.11 -1.04
N LEU A 138 6.69 6.67 -1.47
CA LEU A 138 6.37 6.50 -2.89
C LEU A 138 5.96 7.82 -3.56
N LEU A 139 5.27 8.72 -2.83
CA LEU A 139 4.76 9.97 -3.38
C LEU A 139 5.73 11.15 -3.27
N VAL A 140 6.59 11.21 -2.25
CA VAL A 140 7.55 12.33 -2.03
C VAL A 140 8.42 12.60 -3.27
N PRO A 141 9.03 11.59 -3.94
CA PRO A 141 9.83 11.82 -5.15
C PRO A 141 9.00 12.32 -6.35
N ALA A 142 7.69 12.23 -6.27
CA ALA A 142 6.74 12.68 -7.29
C ALA A 142 6.22 14.11 -7.04
N ALA A 143 6.49 14.69 -5.86
CA ALA A 143 5.85 15.92 -5.39
C ALA A 143 6.43 17.25 -5.95
N ARG A 144 7.35 17.19 -6.92
CA ARG A 144 8.14 18.36 -7.40
C ARG A 144 7.29 19.59 -7.73
N THR A 145 6.13 19.41 -8.36
CA THR A 145 5.29 20.52 -8.83
C THR A 145 4.25 21.00 -7.82
N ARG A 146 3.94 20.21 -6.78
CA ARG A 146 2.87 20.50 -5.81
C ARG A 146 3.26 20.11 -4.38
N TRP A 147 4.43 20.59 -3.93
CA TRP A 147 5.00 20.25 -2.62
C TRP A 147 4.07 20.50 -1.43
N GLY A 148 3.44 21.68 -1.35
CA GLY A 148 2.59 22.06 -0.21
C GLY A 148 1.38 21.14 0.02
N PRO A 149 0.45 21.03 -0.95
CA PRO A 149 -0.69 20.12 -0.85
C PRO A 149 -0.28 18.67 -0.62
N PHE A 150 0.85 18.27 -1.19
CA PHE A 150 1.43 16.95 -1.02
C PHE A 150 1.84 16.68 0.44
N VAL A 151 2.61 17.58 1.06
CA VAL A 151 3.05 17.42 2.46
C VAL A 151 1.84 17.39 3.39
N ALA A 152 0.85 18.26 3.16
CA ALA A 152 -0.38 18.28 3.95
C ALA A 152 -1.15 16.95 3.85
N ALA A 153 -1.35 16.43 2.63
CA ALA A 153 -2.04 15.16 2.43
C ALA A 153 -1.26 13.97 3.02
N SER A 154 0.07 13.98 2.88
CA SER A 154 0.97 12.95 3.41
C SER A 154 0.95 12.89 4.94
N LEU A 155 1.15 14.03 5.59
CA LEU A 155 1.10 14.11 7.05
C LEU A 155 -0.32 13.82 7.59
N GLY A 156 -1.35 14.33 6.92
CA GLY A 156 -2.73 14.03 7.29
C GLY A 156 -3.08 12.55 7.14
N SER A 157 -2.49 11.83 6.18
CA SER A 157 -2.69 10.39 6.02
C SER A 157 -2.11 9.54 7.15
N LEU A 158 -1.13 10.05 7.90
CA LEU A 158 -0.61 9.36 9.10
C LEU A 158 -1.66 9.29 10.23
N ILE A 159 -2.61 10.23 10.23
CA ILE A 159 -3.63 10.37 11.27
C ILE A 159 -4.96 9.80 10.80
N LEU A 160 -5.35 10.13 9.57
CA LEU A 160 -6.69 9.87 9.02
C LEU A 160 -6.71 8.88 7.83
N GLY A 161 -5.54 8.36 7.44
CA GLY A 161 -5.41 7.39 6.36
C GLY A 161 -5.95 7.90 5.02
N PHE A 162 -6.74 7.07 4.35
CA PHE A 162 -7.32 7.34 3.05
C PHE A 162 -8.38 8.45 3.07
N HIS A 163 -8.91 8.82 4.24
CA HIS A 163 -9.85 9.95 4.34
C HIS A 163 -9.23 11.26 3.86
N VAL A 164 -7.93 11.45 4.11
CA VAL A 164 -7.17 12.63 3.64
C VAL A 164 -6.43 12.34 2.35
N LEU A 165 -5.87 11.13 2.21
CA LEU A 165 -5.08 10.78 1.04
C LEU A 165 -5.94 10.61 -0.22
N GLY A 166 -7.14 10.04 -0.10
CA GLY A 166 -8.06 9.77 -1.22
C GLY A 166 -8.37 10.99 -2.08
N PRO A 167 -8.89 12.10 -1.52
CA PRO A 167 -9.19 13.30 -2.29
C PRO A 167 -7.96 13.88 -2.97
N PHE A 168 -6.82 13.87 -2.28
CA PHE A 168 -5.54 14.30 -2.85
C PHE A 168 -5.15 13.43 -4.06
N LEU A 169 -5.25 12.11 -3.96
CA LEU A 169 -4.95 11.18 -5.05
C LEU A 169 -5.94 11.32 -6.21
N ALA A 170 -7.18 11.69 -5.94
CA ALA A 170 -8.20 11.84 -6.96
C ALA A 170 -7.99 13.10 -7.82
N ILE A 171 -7.41 14.17 -7.23
CA ILE A 171 -7.15 15.44 -7.93
C ILE A 171 -5.69 15.59 -8.41
N ARG A 172 -4.77 14.74 -7.95
CA ARG A 172 -3.37 14.81 -8.39
C ARG A 172 -3.24 14.29 -9.82
N THR A 173 -2.25 14.84 -10.52
CA THR A 173 -1.79 14.27 -11.79
C THR A 173 -0.88 13.07 -11.48
N ARG A 174 -1.16 11.92 -12.09
CA ARG A 174 -0.28 10.74 -12.03
C ARG A 174 0.96 10.98 -12.89
N LEU A 175 2.13 10.61 -12.37
CA LEU A 175 3.41 10.76 -13.04
C LEU A 175 3.77 9.45 -13.72
N GLY A 176 3.15 9.16 -14.86
CA GLY A 176 3.53 8.05 -15.74
C GLY A 176 4.70 8.37 -16.68
N ARG A 177 5.48 9.42 -16.38
CA ARG A 177 6.61 9.85 -17.23
C ARG A 177 7.93 9.30 -16.72
N PRO A 178 8.90 9.00 -17.61
CA PRO A 178 10.24 8.59 -17.21
C PRO A 178 10.90 9.62 -16.28
N TRP A 179 11.80 9.14 -15.42
CA TRP A 179 12.63 9.99 -14.58
C TRP A 179 13.43 11.00 -15.42
N THR A 180 13.50 12.26 -14.96
CA THR A 180 14.14 13.39 -15.67
C THR A 180 15.19 14.06 -14.77
N ASP A 181 16.20 14.71 -15.35
CA ASP A 181 17.27 15.43 -14.63
C ASP A 181 16.74 16.43 -13.57
N LYS A 182 15.61 17.09 -13.85
CA LYS A 182 14.96 18.02 -12.91
C LYS A 182 14.41 17.32 -11.66
N ASP A 183 13.97 16.07 -11.80
CA ASP A 183 13.49 15.28 -10.66
C ASP A 183 14.70 14.81 -9.81
N GLU A 184 15.85 14.56 -10.45
CA GLU A 184 17.12 14.27 -9.75
C GLU A 184 17.64 15.49 -8.98
N GLU A 185 17.62 16.68 -9.58
CA GLU A 185 17.98 17.94 -8.91
C GLU A 185 17.09 18.17 -7.67
N PHE A 186 15.77 17.99 -7.81
CA PHE A 186 14.83 18.12 -6.70
C PHE A 186 15.15 17.18 -5.53
N LEU A 187 15.51 15.93 -5.83
CA LEU A 187 15.90 14.94 -4.83
C LEU A 187 17.22 15.31 -4.13
N LYS A 188 18.18 15.88 -4.87
CA LYS A 188 19.46 16.36 -4.32
C LYS A 188 19.29 17.60 -3.44
N THR A 189 18.39 18.52 -3.80
CA THR A 189 18.16 19.77 -3.05
C THR A 189 17.35 19.56 -1.77
N ASN A 190 16.42 18.61 -1.74
CA ASN A 190 15.48 18.46 -0.63
C ASN A 190 15.86 17.28 0.30
N PRO A 191 16.30 17.55 1.55
CA PRO A 191 16.76 16.50 2.47
C PRO A 191 15.65 15.52 2.86
N LEU A 192 14.38 15.95 2.89
CA LEU A 192 13.25 15.07 3.22
C LEU A 192 13.00 14.03 2.12
N VAL A 193 13.11 14.45 0.85
CA VAL A 193 12.99 13.54 -0.31
C VAL A 193 14.12 12.52 -0.27
N ARG A 194 15.35 12.99 -0.03
CA ARG A 194 16.51 12.11 0.12
C ARG A 194 16.37 11.13 1.28
N TYR A 195 15.82 11.56 2.42
CA TYR A 195 15.56 10.69 3.57
C TYR A 195 14.53 9.61 3.24
N SER A 196 13.46 9.94 2.52
CA SER A 196 12.43 8.97 2.10
C SER A 196 12.94 7.90 1.12
N GLU A 197 14.03 8.16 0.41
CA GLU A 197 14.74 7.20 -0.45
C GLU A 197 15.84 6.42 0.29
N SER A 198 16.16 6.80 1.53
CA SER A 198 17.26 6.20 2.28
C SER A 198 16.87 4.86 2.89
N LEU A 199 17.84 3.95 3.00
CA LEU A 199 17.66 2.69 3.74
C LEU A 199 17.32 2.92 5.22
N ALA A 200 17.74 4.04 5.80
CA ALA A 200 17.40 4.41 7.17
C ALA A 200 15.90 4.66 7.37
N PHE A 201 15.16 5.01 6.31
CA PHE A 201 13.70 5.14 6.35
C PHE A 201 13.01 3.80 6.03
N THR A 202 13.54 3.05 5.06
CA THR A 202 12.86 1.85 4.55
C THR A 202 13.10 0.60 5.41
N VAL A 203 14.27 0.44 6.01
CA VAL A 203 14.60 -0.72 6.88
C VAL A 203 13.69 -0.75 8.12
N PRO A 204 13.49 0.36 8.88
CA PRO A 204 12.54 0.36 9.99
C PRO A 204 11.11 0.01 9.56
N LEU A 205 10.66 0.45 8.38
CA LEU A 205 9.33 0.09 7.87
C LEU A 205 9.21 -1.40 7.55
N LEU A 206 10.27 -2.03 7.04
CA LEU A 206 10.28 -3.48 6.85
C LEU A 206 10.26 -4.21 8.19
N LEU A 207 11.10 -3.81 9.15
CA LEU A 207 11.13 -4.43 10.48
C LEU A 207 9.79 -4.28 11.19
N TYR A 208 9.15 -3.11 11.08
CA TYR A 208 7.84 -2.85 11.62
C TYR A 208 6.74 -3.66 10.92
N ALA A 209 6.84 -3.86 9.60
CA ALA A 209 5.96 -4.77 8.89
C ALA A 209 6.09 -6.21 9.44
N VAL A 210 7.31 -6.72 9.56
CA VAL A 210 7.55 -8.06 10.15
C VAL A 210 6.97 -8.15 11.56
N PHE A 211 7.19 -7.14 12.39
CA PHE A 211 6.62 -7.04 13.73
C PHE A 211 5.09 -7.15 13.72
N ILE A 212 4.39 -6.40 12.87
CA ILE A 212 2.93 -6.44 12.75
C ILE A 212 2.43 -7.84 12.36
N TYR A 213 3.11 -8.51 11.42
CA TYR A 213 2.75 -9.88 11.05
C TYR A 213 3.00 -10.87 12.19
N MET A 214 4.08 -10.70 12.96
CA MET A 214 4.32 -11.54 14.13
C MET A 214 3.21 -11.39 15.18
N VAL A 215 2.73 -10.16 15.42
CA VAL A 215 1.61 -9.90 16.34
C VAL A 215 0.30 -10.48 15.78
N ALA A 216 0.01 -10.28 14.50
CA ALA A 216 -1.20 -10.82 13.86
C ALA A 216 -1.29 -12.35 13.94
N LEU A 217 -0.13 -13.02 13.85
CA LEU A 217 -0.01 -14.48 13.97
C LEU A 217 0.12 -14.97 15.43
N GLY A 218 0.16 -14.06 16.41
CA GLY A 218 0.37 -14.39 17.82
C GLY A 218 1.71 -15.07 18.10
N LEU A 219 2.72 -14.89 17.24
CA LEU A 219 3.99 -15.62 17.31
C LEU A 219 4.79 -15.36 18.59
N PRO A 220 4.91 -14.16 19.17
CA PRO A 220 5.75 -13.94 20.35
C PRO A 220 5.38 -14.84 21.55
N GLY A 221 4.09 -15.09 21.80
CA GLY A 221 3.64 -16.06 22.79
C GLY A 221 3.62 -17.51 22.30
N ASN A 222 3.39 -17.73 21.01
CA ASN A 222 3.24 -19.07 20.41
C ASN A 222 4.53 -19.69 19.88
N LEU A 223 5.66 -18.97 19.81
CA LEU A 223 6.98 -19.52 19.43
C LEU A 223 7.48 -20.60 20.41
N VAL A 224 6.88 -20.66 21.61
CA VAL A 224 7.12 -21.73 22.60
C VAL A 224 6.17 -22.94 22.37
N ARG A 225 5.06 -22.77 21.64
CA ARG A 225 4.03 -23.80 21.38
C ARG A 225 3.68 -23.85 19.89
N TRP A 226 4.55 -24.51 19.12
CA TRP A 226 4.39 -24.74 17.67
C TRP A 226 3.15 -25.58 17.27
N GLU A 227 2.38 -26.10 18.23
CA GLU A 227 1.27 -27.05 17.99
C GLU A 227 -0.12 -26.40 17.93
N ILE A 228 -0.25 -25.07 18.13
CA ILE A 228 -1.58 -24.43 18.31
C ILE A 228 -1.83 -23.23 17.36
N ILE A 229 -1.00 -23.06 16.33
CA ILE A 229 -1.08 -21.90 15.42
C ILE A 229 -2.43 -21.87 14.66
N ASP A 230 -2.94 -23.03 14.24
CA ASP A 230 -4.17 -23.07 13.41
C ASP A 230 -5.45 -22.83 14.22
N ALA A 231 -5.55 -23.41 15.42
CA ALA A 231 -6.76 -23.27 16.24
C ALA A 231 -6.89 -21.88 16.87
N ILE A 232 -5.78 -21.32 17.38
CA ILE A 232 -5.76 -19.97 17.95
C ILE A 232 -5.95 -18.94 16.85
N GLY A 233 -5.23 -19.07 15.72
CA GLY A 233 -5.37 -18.14 14.59
C GLY A 233 -6.79 -18.10 14.03
N PHE A 234 -7.46 -19.26 13.94
CA PHE A 234 -8.85 -19.31 13.48
C PHE A 234 -9.83 -18.70 14.48
N ALA A 235 -9.62 -18.89 15.79
CA ALA A 235 -10.43 -18.25 16.82
C ALA A 235 -10.30 -16.73 16.77
N GLU A 236 -9.09 -16.20 16.69
CA GLU A 236 -8.83 -14.76 16.56
C GLU A 236 -9.44 -14.17 15.29
N TRP A 237 -9.46 -14.92 14.18
CA TRP A 237 -10.14 -14.52 12.95
C TRP A 237 -11.67 -14.44 13.11
N ILE A 238 -12.28 -15.39 13.83
CA ILE A 238 -13.71 -15.33 14.13
C ILE A 238 -14.03 -14.11 15.00
N ASP A 239 -13.24 -13.86 16.04
CA ASP A 239 -13.45 -12.73 16.93
C ASP A 239 -13.20 -11.39 16.22
N PHE A 240 -12.24 -11.33 15.30
CA PHE A 240 -12.06 -10.19 14.42
C PHE A 240 -13.30 -9.93 13.55
N LYS A 241 -13.87 -10.96 12.92
CA LYS A 241 -15.12 -10.80 12.14
C LYS A 241 -16.29 -10.31 12.99
N ARG A 242 -16.41 -10.81 14.23
CA ARG A 242 -17.42 -10.33 15.18
C ARG A 242 -17.19 -8.86 15.51
N LEU A 243 -15.94 -8.46 15.73
CA LEU A 243 -15.57 -7.06 15.98
C LEU A 243 -15.98 -6.15 14.82
N LEU A 244 -15.77 -6.57 13.57
CA LEU A 244 -16.20 -5.80 12.38
C LEU A 244 -17.73 -5.65 12.29
N GLN A 245 -18.49 -6.59 12.84
CA GLN A 245 -19.95 -6.57 12.85
C GLN A 245 -20.54 -5.84 14.06
N SER A 246 -19.78 -5.70 15.15
CA SER A 246 -20.24 -5.03 16.36
C SER A 246 -19.80 -3.58 16.45
N GLU A 247 -18.66 -3.23 15.87
CA GLU A 247 -17.98 -1.96 16.14
C GLU A 247 -17.68 -1.17 14.87
N LYS A 248 -18.22 0.06 14.82
CA LYS A 248 -18.07 0.95 13.67
C LYS A 248 -16.61 1.36 13.44
N LEU A 249 -15.86 1.66 14.50
CA LEU A 249 -14.46 2.05 14.40
C LEU A 249 -13.64 0.94 13.73
N ALA A 250 -13.81 -0.31 14.17
CA ALA A 250 -13.08 -1.44 13.63
C ALA A 250 -13.36 -1.66 12.14
N LEU A 251 -14.62 -1.53 11.74
CA LEU A 251 -15.03 -1.59 10.33
C LEU A 251 -14.38 -0.49 9.49
N ILE A 252 -14.49 0.78 9.91
CA ILE A 252 -13.94 1.92 9.16
C ILE A 252 -12.42 1.80 9.02
N THR A 253 -11.72 1.52 10.13
CA THR A 253 -10.26 1.35 10.14
C THR A 253 -9.82 0.23 9.20
N THR A 254 -10.56 -0.89 9.15
CA THR A 254 -10.23 -2.02 8.28
C THR A 254 -10.44 -1.67 6.81
N ILE A 255 -11.54 -0.99 6.46
CA ILE A 255 -11.77 -0.52 5.09
C ILE A 255 -10.69 0.50 4.69
N ASP A 256 -10.37 1.44 5.56
CA ASP A 256 -9.32 2.44 5.36
C ASP A 256 -7.96 1.77 5.11
N PHE A 257 -7.64 0.71 5.87
CA PHE A 257 -6.42 -0.08 5.70
C PHE A 257 -6.36 -0.75 4.33
N ILE A 258 -7.46 -1.37 3.89
CA ILE A 258 -7.55 -2.00 2.56
C ILE A 258 -7.36 -0.95 1.46
N LEU A 259 -7.99 0.22 1.57
CA LEU A 259 -7.87 1.28 0.58
C LEU A 259 -6.45 1.87 0.55
N MET A 260 -5.82 2.04 1.71
CA MET A 260 -4.42 2.46 1.82
C MET A 260 -3.48 1.44 1.19
N HIS A 261 -3.75 0.14 1.34
CA HIS A 261 -2.96 -0.95 0.75
C HIS A 261 -3.10 -1.00 -0.77
N ILE A 262 -4.33 -0.96 -1.30
CA ILE A 262 -4.60 -0.89 -2.74
C ILE A 262 -3.91 0.34 -3.35
N THR A 263 -3.96 1.46 -2.63
CA THR A 263 -3.25 2.68 -2.99
C THR A 263 -1.75 2.44 -3.06
N SER A 264 -1.14 1.82 -2.04
CA SER A 264 0.29 1.47 -2.07
C SER A 264 0.64 0.62 -3.29
N CYS A 265 -0.19 -0.37 -3.64
CA CYS A 265 0.03 -1.20 -4.83
C CYS A 265 0.05 -0.36 -6.12
N SER A 266 -0.92 0.54 -6.27
CA SER A 266 -0.98 1.46 -7.42
C SER A 266 0.24 2.40 -7.47
N LEU A 267 0.74 2.84 -6.31
CA LEU A 267 1.88 3.72 -6.21
C LEU A 267 3.22 3.00 -6.45
N VAL A 268 3.35 1.75 -6.00
CA VAL A 268 4.49 0.88 -6.33
C VAL A 268 4.59 0.70 -7.83
N TRP A 269 3.46 0.45 -8.50
CA TRP A 269 3.43 0.35 -9.97
C TRP A 269 3.86 1.67 -10.64
N GLU A 270 3.33 2.81 -10.19
CA GLU A 270 3.71 4.13 -10.69
C GLU A 270 5.22 4.39 -10.50
N ASP A 271 5.78 4.19 -9.30
CA ASP A 271 7.21 4.37 -9.03
C ASP A 271 8.09 3.44 -9.88
N LEU A 272 7.67 2.19 -10.06
CA LEU A 272 8.40 1.21 -10.86
C LEU A 272 8.44 1.61 -12.35
N THR A 273 7.31 2.05 -12.92
CA THR A 273 7.27 2.54 -14.31
C THR A 273 8.13 3.79 -14.54
N ARG A 274 8.33 4.61 -13.51
CA ARG A 274 9.24 5.77 -13.59
C ARG A 274 10.71 5.37 -13.57
N ARG A 275 11.04 4.29 -12.86
CA ARG A 275 12.41 3.75 -12.70
C ARG A 275 12.83 2.82 -13.85
N GLY A 276 11.88 2.29 -14.61
CA GLY A 276 12.16 1.40 -15.73
C GLY A 276 10.92 0.70 -16.27
N ASP A 277 11.13 -0.26 -17.16
CA ASP A 277 10.04 -1.06 -17.72
C ASP A 277 9.83 -2.33 -16.87
N PRO A 278 8.73 -2.44 -16.10
CA PRO A 278 8.46 -3.58 -15.22
C PRO A 278 8.29 -4.90 -15.97
N SER A 279 8.04 -4.85 -17.29
CA SER A 279 7.81 -6.06 -18.09
C SER A 279 9.08 -6.89 -18.31
N LYS A 280 10.27 -6.30 -18.10
CA LYS A 280 11.57 -6.87 -18.48
C LYS A 280 12.21 -7.75 -17.39
N SER A 281 11.87 -7.56 -16.12
CA SER A 281 12.46 -8.29 -15.00
C SER A 281 11.43 -9.18 -14.32
N SER A 282 11.74 -10.47 -14.13
CA SER A 282 10.89 -11.39 -13.37
C SER A 282 10.83 -11.02 -11.88
N ILE A 283 11.89 -10.40 -11.36
CA ILE A 283 11.97 -9.95 -9.96
C ILE A 283 10.98 -8.80 -9.72
N ASP A 284 10.90 -7.86 -10.65
CA ASP A 284 10.01 -6.70 -10.54
C ASP A 284 8.54 -7.13 -10.54
N LYS A 285 8.18 -8.12 -11.36
CA LYS A 285 6.84 -8.74 -11.37
C LYS A 285 6.52 -9.44 -10.05
N ALA A 286 7.49 -10.18 -9.49
CA ALA A 286 7.32 -10.85 -8.21
C ALA A 286 7.11 -9.85 -7.07
N ILE A 287 7.85 -8.73 -7.07
CA ILE A 287 7.71 -7.68 -6.06
C ILE A 287 6.36 -6.95 -6.17
N VAL A 288 5.87 -6.68 -7.39
CA VAL A 288 4.53 -6.11 -7.59
C VAL A 288 3.45 -7.07 -7.10
N LEU A 289 3.56 -8.35 -7.43
CA LEU A 289 2.63 -9.37 -6.95
C LEU A 289 2.68 -9.49 -5.41
N LEU A 290 3.87 -9.48 -4.83
CA LEU A 290 4.03 -9.50 -3.38
C LEU A 290 3.44 -8.25 -2.73
N SER A 291 3.60 -7.09 -3.37
CA SER A 291 2.99 -5.83 -2.94
C SER A 291 1.48 -5.89 -2.98
N LEU A 292 0.88 -6.69 -3.87
CA LEU A 292 -0.57 -6.90 -3.92
C LEU A 292 -1.07 -7.84 -2.83
N VAL A 293 -0.38 -8.97 -2.63
CA VAL A 293 -0.82 -10.06 -1.75
C VAL A 293 -0.50 -9.81 -0.28
N CYS A 294 0.64 -9.19 0.02
CA CYS A 294 1.12 -9.01 1.39
C CYS A 294 1.04 -7.53 1.80
N PRO A 295 -0.03 -7.09 2.48
CA PRO A 295 -0.14 -5.71 2.93
C PRO A 295 1.00 -5.30 3.85
N VAL A 296 1.45 -4.06 3.71
CA VAL A 296 2.63 -3.47 4.38
C VAL A 296 3.96 -4.12 3.95
N LEU A 297 4.10 -5.44 4.09
CA LEU A 297 5.35 -6.18 3.86
C LEU A 297 5.80 -6.08 2.40
N GLY A 298 4.91 -6.32 1.44
CA GLY A 298 5.25 -6.28 0.03
C GLY A 298 5.72 -4.89 -0.44
N PRO A 299 4.94 -3.81 -0.17
CA PRO A 299 5.40 -2.45 -0.47
C PRO A 299 6.69 -2.05 0.27
N SER A 300 6.90 -2.47 1.53
CA SER A 300 8.16 -2.23 2.25
C SER A 300 9.36 -2.93 1.60
N LEU A 301 9.18 -4.19 1.15
CA LEU A 301 10.21 -4.91 0.40
C LEU A 301 10.54 -4.24 -0.93
N TYR A 302 9.52 -3.72 -1.63
CA TYR A 302 9.72 -2.91 -2.83
C TYR A 302 10.60 -1.68 -2.54
N LEU A 303 10.32 -0.94 -1.46
CA LEU A 303 11.09 0.25 -1.11
C LEU A 303 12.58 -0.03 -0.84
N ILE A 304 12.93 -1.24 -0.42
CA ILE A 304 14.32 -1.68 -0.24
C ILE A 304 14.94 -2.17 -1.54
N ALA A 305 14.17 -2.90 -2.36
CA ALA A 305 14.64 -3.52 -3.59
C ALA A 305 14.72 -2.52 -4.77
N ARG A 306 14.00 -1.40 -4.72
CA ARG A 306 13.96 -0.43 -5.82
C ARG A 306 15.33 0.20 -6.05
N ASN A 307 15.67 0.40 -7.31
CA ASN A 307 16.91 1.06 -7.70
C ASN A 307 16.92 2.53 -7.23
N SER A 308 18.04 2.99 -6.68
CA SER A 308 18.25 4.41 -6.35
C SER A 308 18.07 5.28 -7.59
N LEU A 309 17.32 6.38 -7.44
CA LEU A 309 17.14 7.38 -8.49
C LEU A 309 18.40 8.22 -8.73
N VAL A 310 19.29 8.26 -7.74
CA VAL A 310 20.60 8.90 -7.88
C VAL A 310 21.58 7.87 -8.43
N LYS A 311 22.14 8.15 -9.61
CA LYS A 311 23.35 7.46 -10.07
C LYS A 311 24.47 7.80 -9.09
N ARG A 312 25.04 6.80 -8.43
CA ARG A 312 26.31 7.00 -7.70
C ARG A 312 27.38 7.23 -8.76
N GLU A 313 27.92 8.44 -8.79
CA GLU A 313 29.17 8.75 -9.51
C GLU A 313 30.36 8.04 -8.85
#